data_AF-A0AAQ4DUE0-F1
#
_entry.id   AF-A0AAQ4DUE0-F1
#
_cell.length_a   1.000
_cell.length_b   1.000
_cell.length_c   1.000
_cell.angle_alpha   90.00
_cell.angle_beta   90.00
_cell.angle_gamma   90.00
#
_symmetry.space_group_name_H-M   'P 1'
#
loop_
_entity.id
_entity.type
_entity.pdbx_description
1 polymer ?
#
loop_
_entity_poly.entity_id
_entity_poly.type
_entity_poly.pdbx_seq_one_letter_code
_entity_poly.pdbx_strand_id
1 'polypeptide(L)'
;MASQALTTTFLLLLAAPCAFCGKMSSENKDACLQEATASSSVSEEDREKAMEINKQVRKEMRQMFKEKGAKEAIKELKGRDMTAEKVDGAEDIKDKEAAKNFLKAFEKCIRSKFAMRGYDKCQKAKEVNNDRLTGEELSTMIATMMKAHKESEGTVSEEDIEKKLTEALGSEEKAKVAMEVKKALQECATEFKSMKAAKKE
;
A
#
# COMPACT_ATOMS: atom_id res chain seq x y z
N MET A 1 -21.76 -11.52 -16.13
CA MET A 1 -20.33 -11.82 -15.90
C MET A 1 -19.49 -10.53 -15.89
N ALA A 2 -19.88 -9.48 -15.14
CA ALA A 2 -19.21 -8.16 -15.15
C ALA A 2 -18.36 -7.89 -13.88
N SER A 3 -18.44 -8.73 -12.85
CA SER A 3 -17.83 -8.48 -11.54
C SER A 3 -16.32 -8.78 -11.47
N GLN A 4 -15.79 -9.62 -12.36
CA GLN A 4 -14.37 -10.04 -12.37
C GLN A 4 -13.40 -8.97 -12.92
N ALA A 5 -13.87 -8.12 -13.84
CA ALA A 5 -13.04 -7.07 -14.43
C ALA A 5 -12.82 -5.90 -13.47
N LEU A 6 -13.80 -5.57 -12.62
CA LEU A 6 -13.77 -4.38 -11.75
C LEU A 6 -12.82 -4.53 -10.55
N THR A 7 -12.78 -5.70 -9.92
CA THR A 7 -11.93 -5.96 -8.73
C THR A 7 -10.44 -6.00 -9.07
N THR A 8 -10.06 -6.65 -10.17
CA THR A 8 -8.68 -6.73 -10.67
C THR A 8 -8.17 -5.36 -11.16
N THR A 9 -9.08 -4.53 -11.69
CA THR A 9 -8.80 -3.19 -12.24
C THR A 9 -8.56 -2.13 -11.15
N PHE A 10 -9.18 -2.27 -9.97
CA PHE A 10 -8.95 -1.43 -8.79
C PHE A 10 -7.56 -1.64 -8.19
N LEU A 11 -7.13 -2.90 -8.10
CA LEU A 11 -5.77 -3.25 -7.72
C LEU A 11 -4.75 -2.84 -8.78
N LEU A 12 -5.03 -2.88 -10.07
CA LEU A 12 -4.14 -2.26 -11.06
C LEU A 12 -4.10 -0.72 -10.98
N LEU A 13 -4.94 -0.07 -10.17
CA LEU A 13 -4.81 1.37 -9.89
C LEU A 13 -4.07 1.67 -8.58
N LEU A 14 -4.20 0.78 -7.59
CA LEU A 14 -3.48 0.86 -6.30
C LEU A 14 -2.12 0.14 -6.30
N ALA A 15 -1.94 -0.87 -7.15
CA ALA A 15 -0.81 -1.79 -7.23
C ALA A 15 -0.10 -1.76 -8.60
N ALA A 16 -0.63 -1.09 -9.64
CA ALA A 16 0.25 -0.74 -10.75
C ALA A 16 1.28 0.26 -10.24
N PRO A 17 2.59 0.00 -10.43
CA PRO A 17 3.65 0.93 -10.06
C PRO A 17 3.57 2.30 -10.78
N CYS A 18 2.60 2.52 -11.68
CA CYS A 18 2.60 3.63 -12.63
C CYS A 18 1.28 4.40 -12.84
N ALA A 19 0.15 4.09 -12.18
CA ALA A 19 -1.07 4.91 -12.36
C ALA A 19 -1.05 6.21 -11.53
N PHE A 20 -0.30 6.19 -10.43
CA PHE A 20 0.06 7.32 -9.56
C PHE A 20 1.57 7.60 -9.60
N CYS A 21 2.14 7.79 -10.80
CA CYS A 21 3.53 8.19 -11.05
C CYS A 21 3.92 9.58 -10.48
N GLY A 22 3.27 10.07 -9.43
CA GLY A 22 3.81 11.19 -8.66
C GLY A 22 4.85 10.63 -7.70
N LYS A 23 6.10 11.09 -7.80
CA LYS A 23 7.08 10.96 -6.71
C LYS A 23 6.38 11.34 -5.40
N MET A 24 6.58 10.56 -4.34
CA MET A 24 6.13 10.96 -3.01
C MET A 24 6.82 12.28 -2.66
N SER A 25 6.09 13.25 -2.10
CA SER A 25 6.72 14.50 -1.66
C SER A 25 7.75 14.21 -0.57
N SER A 26 8.79 15.05 -0.48
CA SER A 26 9.78 14.98 0.60
C SER A 26 9.10 15.06 1.96
N GLU A 27 8.11 15.95 2.12
CA GLU A 27 7.34 16.12 3.35
C GLU A 27 6.68 14.82 3.83
N ASN A 28 6.06 14.05 2.92
CA ASN A 28 5.45 12.77 3.28
C ASN A 28 6.51 11.71 3.63
N LYS A 29 7.67 11.76 2.97
CA LYS A 29 8.79 10.87 3.29
C LYS A 29 9.34 11.17 4.68
N ASP A 30 9.50 12.44 5.01
CA ASP A 30 10.08 12.90 6.27
C ASP A 30 9.11 12.65 7.42
N ALA A 31 7.81 12.90 7.24
CA ALA A 31 6.78 12.54 8.22
C ALA A 31 6.79 11.03 8.53
N CYS A 32 6.86 10.17 7.50
CA CYS A 32 6.93 8.73 7.72
C CYS A 32 8.26 8.27 8.33
N LEU A 33 9.37 8.97 8.04
CA LEU A 33 10.66 8.70 8.66
C LEU A 33 10.60 9.04 10.16
N GLN A 34 9.98 10.16 10.52
CA GLN A 34 9.77 10.57 11.91
C GLN A 34 8.86 9.59 12.65
N GLU A 35 7.73 9.20 12.04
CA GLU A 35 6.79 8.23 12.62
C GLU A 35 7.45 6.87 12.86
N ALA A 36 8.17 6.35 11.86
CA ALA A 36 8.89 5.10 11.99
C ALA A 36 9.99 5.16 13.06
N THR A 37 10.72 6.28 13.14
CA THR A 37 11.73 6.51 14.19
C THR A 37 11.08 6.54 15.57
N ALA A 38 9.99 7.28 15.75
CA ALA A 38 9.30 7.36 17.05
C ALA A 38 8.73 6.01 17.52
N SER A 39 8.38 5.14 16.57
CA SER A 39 7.85 3.80 16.84
C SER A 39 8.91 2.70 17.03
N SER A 40 10.19 3.01 16.88
CA SER A 40 11.28 2.02 16.95
C SER A 40 12.37 2.45 17.93
N SER A 41 13.01 1.48 18.57
CA SER A 41 14.19 1.70 19.42
C SER A 41 15.51 1.71 18.62
N VAL A 42 15.43 1.89 17.30
CA VAL A 42 16.59 1.80 16.41
C VAL A 42 17.55 2.97 16.64
N SER A 43 18.85 2.69 16.65
CA SER A 43 19.86 3.75 16.71
C SER A 43 19.85 4.60 15.43
N GLU A 44 20.30 5.85 15.51
CA GLU A 44 20.42 6.71 14.31
C GLU A 44 21.36 6.10 13.26
N GLU A 45 22.46 5.49 13.70
CA GLU A 45 23.43 4.80 12.85
C GLU A 45 22.79 3.59 12.12
N ASP A 46 22.09 2.71 12.85
CA ASP A 46 21.43 1.55 12.26
C ASP A 46 20.25 1.97 11.36
N ARG A 47 19.57 3.06 11.70
CA ARG A 47 18.48 3.64 10.90
C ARG A 47 18.97 4.10 9.54
N GLU A 48 20.09 4.82 9.48
CA GLU A 48 20.67 5.27 8.21
C GLU A 48 21.07 4.09 7.32
N LYS A 49 21.71 3.07 7.91
CA LYS A 49 22.09 1.83 7.22
C LYS A 49 20.85 1.09 6.70
N ALA A 50 19.83 0.94 7.52
CA ALA A 50 18.56 0.33 7.14
C ALA A 50 17.89 1.09 5.97
N MET A 51 17.95 2.42 5.97
CA MET A 51 17.42 3.24 4.88
C MET A 51 18.20 3.08 3.56
N GLU A 52 19.53 2.93 3.62
CA GLU A 52 20.32 2.61 2.43
C GLU A 52 20.01 1.19 1.91
N ILE A 53 19.81 0.21 2.79
CA ILE A 53 19.33 -1.13 2.39
C ILE A 53 17.99 -1.04 1.66
N ASN A 54 16.99 -0.34 2.22
CA ASN A 54 15.69 -0.16 1.57
C ASN A 54 15.81 0.49 0.18
N LYS A 55 16.68 1.49 0.05
CA LYS A 55 16.97 2.14 -1.24
C LYS A 55 17.61 1.16 -2.24
N GLN A 56 18.51 0.30 -1.80
CA GLN A 56 19.10 -0.76 -2.64
C GLN A 56 18.04 -1.78 -3.07
N VAL A 57 17.23 -2.31 -2.14
CA VAL A 57 16.12 -3.24 -2.46
C VAL A 57 15.19 -2.63 -3.51
N ARG A 58 14.77 -1.37 -3.34
CA ARG A 58 13.90 -0.70 -4.32
C ARG A 58 14.55 -0.55 -5.69
N LYS A 59 15.86 -0.32 -5.77
CA LYS A 59 16.60 -0.27 -7.04
C LYS A 59 16.63 -1.65 -7.71
N GLU A 60 16.97 -2.68 -6.95
CA GLU A 60 17.01 -4.07 -7.44
C GLU A 60 15.64 -4.54 -7.92
N MET A 61 14.58 -4.29 -7.15
CA MET A 61 13.21 -4.56 -7.59
C MET A 61 12.92 -3.82 -8.90
N ARG A 62 13.13 -2.50 -8.98
CA ARG A 62 12.88 -1.75 -10.22
C ARG A 62 13.64 -2.32 -11.42
N GLN A 63 14.87 -2.76 -11.21
CA GLN A 63 15.67 -3.38 -12.26
C GLN A 63 15.07 -4.72 -12.69
N MET A 64 14.73 -5.60 -11.75
CA MET A 64 14.08 -6.89 -12.01
C MET A 64 12.76 -6.71 -12.78
N PHE A 65 11.94 -5.72 -12.40
CA PHE A 65 10.69 -5.41 -13.10
C PHE A 65 10.93 -4.89 -14.53
N LYS A 66 12.03 -4.17 -14.79
CA LYS A 66 12.39 -3.71 -16.14
C LYS A 66 12.87 -4.85 -17.02
N GLU A 67 13.67 -5.76 -16.47
CA GLU A 67 14.30 -6.85 -17.22
C GLU A 67 13.33 -8.02 -17.47
N LYS A 68 12.61 -8.46 -16.44
CA LYS A 68 11.77 -9.67 -16.48
C LYS A 68 10.30 -9.37 -16.74
N GLY A 69 9.91 -8.10 -16.66
CA GLY A 69 8.50 -7.70 -16.62
C GLY A 69 7.84 -8.00 -15.27
N ALA A 70 6.70 -7.35 -15.01
CA ALA A 70 6.07 -7.36 -13.69
C ALA A 70 5.61 -8.75 -13.23
N LYS A 71 5.10 -9.58 -14.16
CA LYS A 71 4.54 -10.90 -13.83
C LYS A 71 5.62 -11.87 -13.32
N GLU A 72 6.73 -11.96 -14.03
CA GLU A 72 7.83 -12.87 -13.66
C GLU A 72 8.59 -12.34 -12.44
N ALA A 73 8.81 -11.02 -12.33
CA ALA A 73 9.41 -10.42 -11.13
C ALA A 73 8.59 -10.73 -9.87
N ILE A 74 7.25 -10.61 -9.92
CA ILE A 74 6.38 -10.94 -8.78
C ILE A 74 6.46 -12.42 -8.42
N LYS A 75 6.53 -13.31 -9.41
CA LYS A 75 6.66 -14.76 -9.19
C LYS A 75 7.95 -15.11 -8.46
N GLU A 76 9.06 -14.48 -8.84
CA GLU A 76 10.38 -14.67 -8.23
C GLU A 76 10.48 -14.09 -6.80
N LEU A 77 9.74 -13.02 -6.55
CA LEU A 77 9.66 -12.38 -5.24
C LEU A 77 8.61 -13.05 -4.32
N LYS A 78 7.81 -14.00 -4.83
CA LYS A 78 6.74 -14.64 -4.05
C LYS A 78 7.35 -15.35 -2.85
N GLY A 79 6.96 -14.93 -1.64
CA GLY A 79 7.42 -15.52 -0.38
C GLY A 79 8.75 -14.98 0.13
N ARG A 80 9.40 -14.04 -0.58
CA ARG A 80 10.65 -13.41 -0.14
C ARG A 80 10.42 -12.03 0.45
N ASP A 81 11.08 -11.75 1.57
CA ASP A 81 11.20 -10.41 2.12
C ASP A 81 12.66 -9.95 1.94
N MET A 82 12.95 -9.42 0.75
CA MET A 82 14.31 -8.95 0.41
C MET A 82 14.84 -7.90 1.38
N THR A 83 13.96 -7.09 1.97
CA THR A 83 14.35 -6.08 2.94
C THR A 83 14.83 -6.76 4.21
N ALA A 84 14.07 -7.73 4.74
CA ALA A 84 14.51 -8.52 5.89
C ALA A 84 15.80 -9.31 5.60
N GLU A 85 15.87 -10.00 4.45
CA GLU A 85 17.06 -10.77 4.04
C GLU A 85 18.33 -9.91 4.01
N LYS A 86 18.25 -8.68 3.48
CA LYS A 86 19.41 -7.77 3.42
C LYS A 86 19.77 -7.15 4.76
N VAL A 87 18.80 -6.87 5.62
CA VAL A 87 19.08 -6.42 6.99
C VAL A 87 19.75 -7.54 7.79
N ASP A 88 19.29 -8.78 7.63
CA ASP A 88 19.87 -9.93 8.31
C ASP A 88 21.32 -10.22 7.83
N GLY A 89 21.62 -9.93 6.57
CA GLY A 89 22.96 -10.04 5.98
C GLY A 89 23.89 -8.85 6.24
N ALA A 90 23.40 -7.74 6.83
CA ALA A 90 24.22 -6.57 7.12
C ALA A 90 24.97 -6.75 8.44
N GLU A 91 26.31 -6.82 8.37
CA GLU A 91 27.18 -6.97 9.55
C GLU A 91 27.30 -5.68 10.36
N ASP A 92 27.08 -4.54 9.71
CA ASP A 92 27.23 -3.21 10.28
C ASP A 92 25.96 -2.70 10.98
N ILE A 93 24.86 -3.44 10.91
CA ILE A 93 23.63 -3.18 11.69
C ILE A 93 23.71 -3.94 13.02
N LYS A 94 23.77 -3.20 14.12
CA LYS A 94 23.90 -3.77 15.47
C LYS A 94 22.59 -4.38 15.94
N ASP A 95 21.48 -3.66 15.80
CA ASP A 95 20.14 -4.16 16.14
C ASP A 95 19.30 -4.42 14.88
N LYS A 96 19.39 -5.67 14.40
CA LYS A 96 18.68 -6.14 13.20
C LYS A 96 17.17 -6.16 13.38
N GLU A 97 16.67 -6.50 14.57
CA GLU A 97 15.23 -6.54 14.83
C GLU A 97 14.64 -5.14 14.88
N ALA A 98 15.30 -4.19 15.55
CA ALA A 98 14.87 -2.80 15.55
C ALA A 98 14.93 -2.19 14.14
N ALA A 99 15.97 -2.48 13.35
CA ALA A 99 16.07 -2.04 11.97
C ALA A 99 14.95 -2.60 11.07
N LYS A 100 14.62 -3.90 11.20
CA LYS A 100 13.49 -4.53 10.49
C LYS A 100 12.16 -3.90 10.89
N ASN A 101 11.93 -3.67 12.18
CA ASN A 101 10.72 -3.03 12.68
C ASN A 101 10.58 -1.59 12.18
N PHE A 102 11.68 -0.82 12.22
CA PHE A 102 11.75 0.52 11.66
C PHE A 102 11.38 0.53 10.16
N LEU A 103 12.00 -0.32 9.34
CA LEU A 103 11.72 -0.37 7.91
C LEU A 103 10.29 -0.80 7.61
N LYS A 104 9.76 -1.77 8.36
CA LYS A 104 8.36 -2.20 8.25
C LYS A 104 7.39 -1.07 8.57
N ALA A 105 7.65 -0.31 9.65
CA ALA A 105 6.85 0.87 10.01
C ALA A 105 6.94 1.96 8.93
N PHE A 106 8.14 2.28 8.46
CA PHE A 106 8.37 3.26 7.41
C PHE A 106 7.64 2.90 6.11
N GLU A 107 7.76 1.65 5.64
CA GLU A 107 7.09 1.16 4.44
C GLU A 107 5.57 1.13 4.59
N LYS A 108 5.07 0.78 5.78
CA LYS A 108 3.64 0.85 6.11
C LYS A 108 3.13 2.29 5.99
N CYS A 109 3.84 3.27 6.56
CA CYS A 109 3.47 4.68 6.45
C CYS A 109 3.50 5.17 4.99
N ILE A 110 4.56 4.85 4.22
CA ILE A 110 4.64 5.21 2.79
C ILE A 110 3.43 4.68 2.05
N ARG A 111 3.10 3.39 2.25
CA ARG A 111 1.98 2.74 1.58
C ARG A 111 0.65 3.40 1.94
N SER A 112 0.46 3.71 3.22
CA SER A 112 -0.70 4.45 3.72
C SER A 112 -0.85 5.81 3.03
N LYS A 113 0.21 6.63 2.97
CA LYS A 113 0.15 7.95 2.30
C LYS A 113 -0.17 7.82 0.81
N PHE A 114 0.40 6.83 0.12
CA PHE A 114 0.06 6.58 -1.29
C PHE A 114 -1.40 6.16 -1.48
N ALA A 115 -1.89 5.28 -0.61
CA ALA A 115 -3.27 4.83 -0.59
C ALA A 115 -4.25 6.01 -0.32
N MET A 116 -3.95 6.83 0.67
CA MET A 116 -4.74 8.01 1.04
C MET A 116 -4.76 9.08 -0.06
N ARG A 117 -3.69 9.21 -0.84
CA ARG A 117 -3.68 10.13 -2.00
C ARG A 117 -4.74 9.77 -3.06
N GLY A 118 -5.06 8.48 -3.21
CA GLY A 118 -6.14 8.04 -4.09
C GLY A 118 -7.50 8.49 -3.57
N TYR A 119 -7.70 8.36 -2.27
CA TYR A 119 -8.88 8.87 -1.55
C TYR A 119 -9.01 10.39 -1.66
N ASP A 120 -7.92 11.12 -1.46
CA ASP A 120 -7.93 12.60 -1.50
C ASP A 120 -8.39 13.19 -2.84
N LYS A 121 -8.26 12.42 -3.92
CA LYS A 121 -8.66 12.81 -5.27
C LYS A 121 -10.07 12.35 -5.67
N CYS A 122 -10.73 11.52 -4.87
CA CYS A 122 -12.06 11.01 -5.15
C CYS A 122 -13.09 11.73 -4.29
N GLN A 123 -13.73 12.75 -4.85
CA GLN A 123 -14.73 13.55 -4.15
C GLN A 123 -15.90 12.68 -3.64
N LYS A 124 -16.35 11.72 -4.46
CA LYS A 124 -17.41 10.78 -4.07
C LYS A 124 -17.05 9.95 -2.83
N ALA A 125 -15.79 9.50 -2.72
CA ALA A 125 -15.34 8.77 -1.54
C ALA A 125 -15.27 9.66 -0.29
N LYS A 126 -14.97 10.96 -0.45
CA LYS A 126 -15.02 11.94 0.65
C LYS A 126 -16.44 12.19 1.13
N GLU A 127 -17.38 12.36 0.21
CA GLU A 127 -18.79 12.54 0.51
C GLU A 127 -19.40 11.32 1.20
N VAL A 128 -19.04 10.10 0.77
CA VAL A 128 -19.46 8.86 1.43
C VAL A 128 -18.83 8.72 2.81
N ASN A 129 -17.55 9.04 2.96
CA ASN A 129 -16.89 8.98 4.26
C ASN A 129 -17.52 9.96 5.25
N ASN A 130 -17.75 11.22 4.85
CA ASN A 130 -18.34 12.29 5.66
C ASN A 130 -17.81 12.31 7.12
N ASP A 131 -16.48 12.22 7.26
CA ASP A 131 -15.76 12.16 8.55
C ASP A 131 -16.13 11.00 9.49
N ARG A 132 -16.81 9.96 8.98
CA ARG A 132 -17.17 8.75 9.75
C ARG A 132 -15.99 7.80 9.97
N LEU A 133 -14.97 7.85 9.11
CA LEU A 133 -13.68 7.19 9.30
C LEU A 133 -12.56 8.22 9.37
N THR A 134 -11.69 8.03 10.35
CA THR A 134 -10.42 8.76 10.48
C THR A 134 -9.44 8.37 9.37
N GLY A 135 -8.38 9.18 9.18
CA GLY A 135 -7.32 8.84 8.23
C GLY A 135 -6.62 7.51 8.54
N GLU A 136 -6.48 7.15 9.82
CA GLU A 136 -5.90 5.87 10.24
C GLU A 136 -6.82 4.69 9.90
N GLU A 137 -8.13 4.86 10.08
CA GLU A 137 -9.12 3.83 9.75
C GLU A 137 -9.25 3.64 8.23
N LEU A 138 -9.21 4.74 7.46
CA LEU A 138 -9.15 4.67 5.98
C LEU A 138 -7.87 3.95 5.51
N SER A 139 -6.73 4.25 6.13
CA SER A 139 -5.48 3.54 5.87
C SER A 139 -5.59 2.05 6.21
N THR A 140 -6.22 1.72 7.33
CA THR A 140 -6.46 0.33 7.77
C THR A 140 -7.37 -0.40 6.78
N MET A 141 -8.45 0.24 6.33
CA MET A 141 -9.33 -0.30 5.29
C MET A 141 -8.54 -0.68 4.03
N ILE A 142 -7.74 0.25 3.51
CA ILE A 142 -6.98 0.02 2.26
C ILE A 142 -5.95 -1.11 2.46
N ALA A 143 -5.26 -1.13 3.61
CA ALA A 143 -4.31 -2.20 3.95
C ALA A 143 -4.99 -3.58 4.03
N THR A 144 -6.13 -3.67 4.69
CA THR A 144 -6.93 -4.90 4.82
C THR A 144 -7.37 -5.42 3.45
N MET A 145 -7.85 -4.54 2.58
CA MET A 145 -8.22 -4.90 1.21
C MET A 145 -7.02 -5.44 0.41
N MET A 146 -5.86 -4.76 0.46
CA MET A 146 -4.65 -5.20 -0.23
C MET A 146 -4.19 -6.59 0.27
N LYS A 147 -4.24 -6.82 1.58
CA LYS A 147 -3.87 -8.10 2.19
C LYS A 147 -4.83 -9.20 1.74
N ALA A 148 -6.14 -8.97 1.83
CA ALA A 148 -7.15 -9.94 1.45
C ALA A 148 -6.98 -10.41 0.00
N HIS A 149 -6.69 -9.49 -0.92
CA HIS A 149 -6.45 -9.83 -2.32
C HIS A 149 -5.11 -10.53 -2.58
N LYS A 150 -4.05 -10.20 -1.82
CA LYS A 150 -2.76 -10.91 -1.92
C LYS A 150 -2.90 -12.37 -1.48
N GLU A 151 -3.75 -12.64 -0.50
CA GLU A 151 -3.98 -13.97 0.06
C GLU A 151 -4.88 -14.85 -0.81
N SER A 152 -5.76 -14.29 -1.64
CA SER A 152 -6.87 -15.05 -2.25
C SER A 152 -6.70 -15.43 -3.74
N GLU A 153 -5.50 -15.30 -4.30
CA GLU A 153 -5.21 -15.55 -5.73
C GLU A 153 -6.24 -14.95 -6.73
N GLY A 154 -6.92 -13.87 -6.34
CA GLY A 154 -7.77 -13.07 -7.24
C GLY A 154 -9.25 -12.97 -6.85
N THR A 155 -9.79 -13.82 -5.96
CA THR A 155 -11.22 -13.73 -5.59
C THR A 155 -11.39 -13.63 -4.08
N VAL A 156 -11.83 -12.47 -3.61
CA VAL A 156 -12.30 -12.28 -2.22
C VAL A 156 -13.77 -11.87 -2.31
N SER A 157 -14.65 -12.49 -1.53
CA SER A 157 -16.05 -12.07 -1.48
C SER A 157 -16.18 -10.70 -0.77
N GLU A 158 -17.27 -9.96 -1.02
CA GLU A 158 -17.52 -8.72 -0.28
C GLU A 158 -17.72 -8.98 1.22
N GLU A 159 -18.36 -10.10 1.56
CA GLU A 159 -18.60 -10.54 2.94
C GLU A 159 -17.28 -10.83 3.69
N ASP A 160 -16.32 -11.48 3.04
CA ASP A 160 -15.00 -11.75 3.64
C ASP A 160 -14.23 -10.45 3.89
N ILE A 161 -14.35 -9.47 2.98
CA ILE A 161 -13.72 -8.16 3.16
C ILE A 161 -14.40 -7.42 4.31
N GLU A 162 -15.74 -7.40 4.37
CA GLU A 162 -16.49 -6.75 5.45
C GLU A 162 -16.18 -7.36 6.82
N LYS A 163 -16.06 -8.70 6.89
CA LYS A 163 -15.63 -9.39 8.11
C LYS A 163 -14.22 -8.99 8.53
N LYS A 164 -13.25 -9.04 7.61
CA LYS A 164 -11.87 -8.60 7.89
C LYS A 164 -11.79 -7.12 8.28
N LEU A 165 -12.65 -6.28 7.73
CA LEU A 165 -12.75 -4.86 8.10
C LEU A 165 -13.38 -4.68 9.48
N THR A 166 -14.42 -5.44 9.82
CA THR A 166 -15.03 -5.42 11.16
C THR A 166 -13.99 -5.80 12.22
N GLU A 167 -13.21 -6.86 11.96
CA GLU A 167 -12.12 -7.29 12.84
C GLU A 167 -11.03 -6.21 12.96
N ALA A 168 -10.65 -5.58 11.84
CA ALA A 168 -9.57 -4.59 11.83
C ALA A 168 -9.97 -3.21 12.41
N LEU A 169 -11.23 -2.81 12.25
CA LEU A 169 -11.74 -1.50 12.68
C LEU A 169 -12.48 -1.57 14.03
N GLY A 170 -12.75 -2.78 14.53
CA GLY A 170 -13.45 -3.00 15.80
C GLY A 170 -14.92 -2.55 15.78
N SER A 171 -15.52 -2.33 14.61
CA SER A 171 -16.89 -1.86 14.46
C SER A 171 -17.49 -2.28 13.12
N GLU A 172 -18.67 -2.91 13.18
CA GLU A 172 -19.45 -3.29 12.01
C GLU A 172 -19.93 -2.05 11.25
N GLU A 173 -20.32 -0.99 11.95
CA GLU A 173 -20.74 0.26 11.31
C GLU A 173 -19.59 0.88 10.51
N LYS A 174 -18.37 0.94 11.09
CA LYS A 174 -17.19 1.43 10.39
C LYS A 174 -16.82 0.54 9.20
N ALA A 175 -17.00 -0.78 9.31
CA ALA A 175 -16.80 -1.70 8.20
C ALA A 175 -17.77 -1.45 7.04
N LYS A 176 -19.05 -1.17 7.33
CA LYS A 176 -20.03 -0.80 6.29
C LYS A 176 -19.66 0.49 5.58
N VAL A 177 -19.29 1.54 6.32
CA VAL A 177 -18.79 2.80 5.73
C VAL A 177 -17.55 2.53 4.87
N ALA A 178 -16.61 1.74 5.38
CA ALA A 178 -15.41 1.36 4.64
C ALA A 178 -15.75 0.64 3.31
N MET A 179 -16.77 -0.22 3.31
CA MET A 179 -17.25 -0.88 2.09
C MET A 179 -17.90 0.10 1.09
N GLU A 180 -18.64 1.10 1.57
CA GLU A 180 -19.19 2.15 0.71
C GLU A 180 -18.09 3.05 0.14
N VAL A 181 -17.12 3.46 0.96
CA VAL A 181 -15.93 4.23 0.53
C VAL A 181 -15.15 3.44 -0.52
N LYS A 182 -14.95 2.13 -0.32
CA LYS A 182 -14.35 1.23 -1.31
C LYS A 182 -15.09 1.30 -2.65
N LYS A 183 -16.42 1.21 -2.65
CA LYS A 183 -17.23 1.27 -3.88
C LYS A 183 -17.06 2.60 -4.60
N ALA A 184 -17.11 3.71 -3.86
CA ALA A 184 -16.87 5.04 -4.42
C ALA A 184 -15.45 5.18 -5.02
N LEU A 185 -14.43 4.64 -4.35
CA LEU A 185 -13.06 4.63 -4.88
C LEU A 185 -12.95 3.80 -6.16
N GLN A 186 -13.68 2.68 -6.28
CA GLN A 186 -13.73 1.83 -7.48
C GLN A 186 -14.41 2.53 -8.67
N GLU A 187 -15.45 3.31 -8.42
CA GLU A 187 -16.12 4.10 -9.44
C GLU A 187 -15.21 5.24 -9.93
N CYS A 188 -14.65 6.03 -9.02
CA CYS A 188 -13.66 7.06 -9.33
C CYS A 188 -12.50 6.49 -10.18
N ALA A 189 -11.97 5.34 -9.77
CA ALA A 189 -10.93 4.60 -10.49
C ALA A 189 -11.31 4.29 -11.95
N THR A 190 -12.57 3.88 -12.18
CA THR A 190 -13.10 3.53 -13.50
C THR A 190 -13.28 4.77 -14.37
N GLU A 191 -13.82 5.86 -13.81
CA GLU A 191 -13.97 7.15 -14.48
C GLU A 191 -12.62 7.75 -14.90
N PHE A 192 -11.61 7.69 -14.01
CA PHE A 192 -10.26 8.17 -14.36
C PHE A 192 -9.63 7.37 -15.51
N LYS A 193 -9.94 6.07 -15.63
CA LYS A 193 -9.45 5.24 -16.74
C LYS A 193 -10.16 5.57 -18.04
N SER A 194 -11.48 5.71 -18.04
CA SER A 194 -12.25 6.05 -19.25
C SER A 194 -11.87 7.44 -19.77
N MET A 195 -11.71 8.44 -18.88
CA MET A 195 -11.26 9.78 -19.27
C MET A 195 -9.84 9.81 -19.87
N LYS A 196 -8.93 8.93 -19.41
CA LYS A 196 -7.58 8.82 -19.98
C LYS A 196 -7.56 8.10 -21.33
N ALA A 197 -8.47 7.16 -21.56
CA ALA A 197 -8.62 6.50 -22.84
C ALA A 197 -9.13 7.49 -23.90
N ALA A 198 -10.15 8.28 -23.57
CA ALA A 198 -10.72 9.30 -24.45
C ALA A 198 -9.77 10.48 -24.78
N LYS A 199 -8.70 10.70 -24.00
CA LYS A 199 -7.68 11.73 -24.27
C LYS A 199 -6.51 11.26 -25.13
N LYS A 200 -6.48 9.97 -25.50
CA LYS A 200 -5.45 9.38 -26.37
C LYS A 200 -5.93 9.14 -27.80
N GLU A 201 -7.19 9.42 -28.09
CA GLU A 201 -7.76 9.59 -29.44
C GLU A 201 -7.71 11.07 -29.82
#